data_AF-A0A2U3H2J4-F1
#
_entry.id   AF-A0A2U3H2J4-F1
#
_cell.length_a   1.000
_cell.length_b   1.000
_cell.length_c   1.000
_cell.angle_alpha   90.00
_cell.angle_beta   90.00
_cell.angle_gamma   90.00
#
_symmetry.space_group_name_H-M   'P 1'
#
loop_
_entity.id
_entity.type
_entity.pdbx_description
1 polymer ?
#
loop_
_entity_poly.entity_id
_entity_poly.type
_entity_poly.pdbx_seq_one_letter_code
_entity_poly.pdbx_strand_id
1 'polypeptide(L)' 'MFQQTPVYDRLVAERGDVPVQVRGEADRIHRELAQVLRQASTSQPSAPLNVFSPKTHPGTL' A
#
# COMPACT_ATOMS: atom_id res chain seq x y z
N MET A 1 -25.28 -41.78 -13.26
CA MET A 1 -25.78 -40.49 -12.71
C MET A 1 -24.57 -39.69 -12.22
N PHE A 2 -24.09 -38.70 -12.97
CA PHE A 2 -23.04 -37.80 -12.48
C PHE A 2 -23.71 -36.70 -11.66
N GLN A 3 -23.67 -36.84 -10.33
CA GLN A 3 -23.88 -35.72 -9.42
C GLN A 3 -22.64 -34.82 -9.58
N GLN A 4 -22.61 -33.99 -10.63
CA GLN A 4 -21.55 -33.00 -10.76
C GLN A 4 -21.74 -32.02 -9.60
N THR A 5 -20.93 -32.15 -8.55
CA THR A 5 -20.69 -31.04 -7.65
C THR A 5 -20.37 -29.84 -8.54
N PRO A 6 -21.07 -28.70 -8.40
CA PRO A 6 -20.83 -27.53 -9.22
C PRO A 6 -19.32 -27.27 -9.32
N VAL A 7 -18.82 -26.95 -10.52
CA VAL A 7 -17.38 -26.85 -10.81
C VAL A 7 -16.62 -26.05 -9.74
N TYR A 8 -17.27 -25.04 -9.17
CA TYR A 8 -16.75 -24.25 -8.06
C TYR A 8 -16.45 -25.06 -6.78
N ASP A 9 -17.42 -25.82 -6.28
CA ASP A 9 -17.26 -26.64 -5.06
C ASP A 9 -16.15 -27.68 -5.21
N ARG A 10 -16.05 -28.28 -6.40
CA ARG A 10 -14.97 -29.22 -6.72
C ARG A 10 -13.60 -28.53 -6.72
N LEU A 11 -13.50 -27.34 -7.30
CA LEU A 11 -12.26 -26.56 -7.28
C LEU A 11 -11.87 -26.19 -5.85
N VAL A 12 -12.82 -25.79 -5.00
CA VAL A 12 -12.57 -25.50 -3.59
C VAL A 12 -12.12 -26.76 -2.85
N ALA A 13 -12.73 -27.92 -3.10
CA ALA A 13 -12.33 -29.18 -2.46
C ALA A 13 -10.93 -29.66 -2.89
N GLU A 14 -10.58 -29.52 -4.18
CA GLU A 14 -9.30 -30.01 -4.71
C GLU A 14 -8.14 -29.02 -4.52
N ARG A 15 -8.42 -27.72 -4.50
CA ARG A 15 -7.39 -26.66 -4.54
C ARG A 15 -7.50 -25.66 -3.39
N GLY A 16 -8.54 -25.77 -2.56
CA GLY A 16 -8.89 -24.76 -1.57
C GLY A 16 -9.61 -23.55 -2.19
N ASP A 17 -10.16 -22.70 -1.33
CA ASP A 17 -10.77 -21.44 -1.75
C ASP A 17 -9.70 -20.39 -2.07
N VAL A 18 -9.07 -20.55 -3.24
CA VAL A 18 -8.01 -19.66 -3.73
C VAL A 18 -8.46 -18.19 -3.80
N PRO A 19 -9.67 -17.84 -4.29
CA PRO A 19 -10.14 -16.45 -4.27
C PRO A 19 -10.16 -15.82 -2.86
N VAL A 20 -10.64 -16.55 -1.84
CA VAL A 20 -10.63 -16.06 -0.46
C VAL A 20 -9.21 -15.90 0.06
N GLN A 21 -8.33 -16.87 -0.20
CA GLN A 21 -6.92 -16.79 0.22
C GLN A 21 -6.20 -15.58 -0.38
N VAL A 22 -6.38 -15.34 -1.69
CA VAL A 22 -5.78 -14.20 -2.40
C VAL A 22 -6.28 -12.87 -1.82
N ARG A 23 -7.57 -12.78 -1.47
CA ARG A 23 -8.10 -11.57 -0.81
C ARG A 23 -7.46 -11.34 0.55
N GLY A 24 -7.33 -12.39 1.36
CA GLY A 24 -6.68 -12.31 2.66
C GLY A 24 -5.23 -11.84 2.57
N GLU A 25 -4.47 -12.36 1.60
CA GLU A 25 -3.07 -11.97 1.41
C GLU A 25 -2.95 -10.54 0.86
N ALA A 26 -3.82 -10.14 -0.07
CA ALA A 26 -3.87 -8.77 -0.55
C ALA A 26 -4.13 -7.78 0.59
N ASP A 27 -5.09 -8.08 1.48
CA ASP A 27 -5.39 -7.25 2.65
C ASP A 27 -4.21 -7.18 3.62
N ARG A 28 -3.47 -8.29 3.80
CA ARG A 28 -2.27 -8.34 4.63
C ARG A 28 -1.16 -7.45 4.05
N ILE A 29 -0.83 -7.62 2.77
CA ILE A 29 0.20 -6.83 2.08
C ILE A 29 -0.16 -5.35 2.12
N HIS A 30 -1.44 -5.01 1.92
CA HIS A 30 -1.89 -3.62 1.94
C HIS A 30 -1.67 -2.97 3.33
N ARG A 31 -1.96 -3.69 4.42
CA ARG A 31 -1.70 -3.19 5.79
C ARG A 31 -0.21 -3.02 6.07
N GLU A 32 0.62 -3.97 5.64
CA GLU A 32 2.06 -3.93 5.80
C GLU A 32 2.67 -2.74 5.03
N LEU A 33 2.27 -2.56 3.78
CA LEU A 33 2.68 -1.42 2.97
C LEU A 33 2.29 -0.09 3.63
N ALA A 34 1.05 0.02 4.12
CA ALA A 34 0.60 1.22 4.82
C ALA A 34 1.44 1.51 6.08
N GLN A 35 1.89 0.48 6.79
CA GLN A 35 2.79 0.64 7.94
C GLN A 35 4.17 1.15 7.53
N VAL A 36 4.76 0.57 6.48
CA VAL A 36 6.07 1.00 5.95
C VAL A 36 6.01 2.46 5.50
N LEU A 37 4.99 2.84 4.75
CA LEU A 37 4.82 4.23 4.27
C LEU A 37 4.64 5.22 5.43
N ARG A 38 3.87 4.86 6.47
CA ARG A 38 3.77 5.69 7.68
C ARG A 38 5.13 5.86 8.36
N GLN A 39 5.90 4.78 8.56
CA GLN A 39 7.22 4.86 9.17
C GLN A 39 8.19 5.73 8.36
N ALA A 40 8.21 5.57 7.03
CA ALA A 40 9.01 6.39 6.14
C ALA A 40 8.64 7.88 6.24
N SER A 41 7.34 8.20 6.34
CA SER A 41 6.88 9.57 6.53
C SER A 41 7.28 10.16 7.89
N THR A 42 7.31 9.38 8.96
CA THR A 42 7.75 9.83 10.29
C THR A 42 9.27 9.92 10.42
N SER A 43 10.02 9.23 9.56
CA SER A 43 11.49 9.25 9.54
C SER A 43 12.04 10.40 8.70
N GLN A 44 11.21 11.15 7.97
CA GLN A 44 11.63 12.41 7.36
C GLN A 44 11.86 13.43 8.49
N PRO A 45 13.11 13.87 8.76
CA PRO A 45 13.28 15.05 9.59
C PRO A 45 12.60 16.18 8.82
N SER A 46 11.64 16.86 9.45
CA SER A 46 11.00 18.05 8.90
C SER A 46 12.10 18.93 8.32
N ALA A 47 12.19 19.01 6.99
CA ALA A 47 13.15 19.90 6.35
C ALA A 47 12.88 21.30 6.91
N PRO A 48 13.90 22.05 7.34
CA PRO A 48 13.65 23.41 7.79
C PRO A 48 12.97 24.14 6.63
N LEU A 49 11.80 24.73 6.91
CA LEU A 49 11.11 25.65 6.00
C LEU A 49 12.18 26.54 5.38
N ASN A 50 12.39 26.40 4.07
CA ASN A 50 13.42 27.10 3.36
C ASN A 50 13.10 28.60 3.40
N VAL A 51 13.63 29.33 4.39
CA VAL A 51 13.61 30.79 4.49
C VAL A 51 14.64 31.33 3.49
N PHE A 52 14.52 30.95 2.22
CA PHE A 52 15.21 31.66 1.16
C PHE A 52 14.39 32.90 0.82
N SER A 53 14.40 33.87 1.74
CA SER A 53 14.01 35.24 1.41
C SER A 53 15.00 35.74 0.35
N PRO A 54 14.56 36.13 -0.85
CA PRO A 54 15.44 36.80 -1.80
C PRO A 54 15.98 38.05 -1.11
N LYS A 55 17.29 38.09 -0.88
CA LYS A 55 17.96 39.25 -0.32
C LYS A 55 17.80 40.37 -1.35
N THR A 56 16.86 41.29 -1.11
CA THR A 56 16.75 42.52 -1.91
C THR A 56 18.06 43.28 -1.74
N HIS A 57 18.90 43.24 -2.77
CA HIS A 57 20.07 44.10 -2.84
C HIS A 57 19.57 45.55 -2.90
N PRO A 58 20.06 46.46 -2.02
CA PRO A 58 19.77 47.87 -2.17
C PRO A 58 20.48 48.34 -3.44
N GLY A 59 19.71 48.61 -4.49
CA GLY A 59 20.21 49.25 -5.69
C GLY A 59 20.68 50.65 -5.35
N THR A 60 21.98 50.84 -5.43
CA THR A 60 22.64 52.14 -5.52
C THR A 60 22.25 52.78 -6.86
N LEU A 61 21.59 53.94 -6.82
CA LEU A 61 21.82 55.17 -7.60
C LEU A 61 20.70 56.17 -7.34
#